data_AF-A0A098RXB1-F1
#
_entry.id   AF-A0A098RXB1-F1
#
_cell.length_a   1.000
_cell.length_b   1.000
_cell.length_c   1.000
_cell.angle_alpha   90.00
_cell.angle_beta   90.00
_cell.angle_gamma   90.00
#
_symmetry.space_group_name_H-M   'P 1'
#
loop_
_entity.id
_entity.type
_entity.pdbx_description
1 polymer ?
#
loop_
_entity_poly.entity_id
_entity_poly.type
_entity_poly.pdbx_seq_one_letter_code
_entity_poly.pdbx_strand_id
1 'polypeptide(L)'
;MLLLFNFLGPEVIILFFVIMLLLIPRKNQVSGSVLQPFEFAGAPNFSQSNVGKFITGQQSSNVRYGASYVRLSIAYGLVYSILAFVISQYFFSDSYMYESEEFIFIPTLISLGIALIALLLCIRHYRSLNFGQLTLKKGLSIGAVFGLASGIISAALSYVYFYIINPYALDDLIDYQLSVSGFENDEYFRETFVESFSTGLLLAIPSNMLYGLILSFFLSLFLKTK
;
A
#
# COMPACT_ATOMS: atom_id res chain seq x y z
N MET A 1 10.76 -9.01 -20.43
CA MET A 1 10.90 -7.80 -19.59
C MET A 1 10.81 -6.52 -20.42
N LEU A 2 11.42 -6.43 -21.61
CA LEU A 2 11.30 -5.28 -22.53
C LEU A 2 9.90 -5.07 -23.15
N LEU A 3 9.09 -6.12 -23.30
CA LEU A 3 7.73 -6.02 -23.87
C LEU A 3 6.72 -5.34 -22.94
N LEU A 4 6.90 -5.42 -21.62
CA LEU A 4 6.03 -4.72 -20.65
C LEU A 4 6.27 -3.19 -20.67
N PHE A 5 7.46 -2.73 -21.10
CA PHE A 5 7.81 -1.31 -21.13
C PHE A 5 7.28 -0.56 -22.36
N ASN A 6 6.97 -1.25 -23.47
CA ASN A 6 6.33 -0.61 -24.61
C ASN A 6 4.81 -0.47 -24.45
N PHE A 7 4.21 -1.19 -23.49
CA PHE A 7 2.76 -1.27 -23.32
C PHE A 7 2.22 -0.26 -22.29
N LEU A 8 3.03 0.07 -21.28
CA LEU A 8 2.74 1.22 -20.42
C LEU A 8 3.28 2.47 -21.13
N GLY A 9 2.41 3.40 -21.53
CA GLY A 9 2.83 4.68 -22.08
C GLY A 9 3.93 5.35 -21.22
N PRO A 10 4.83 6.13 -21.84
CA PRO A 10 5.95 6.75 -21.14
C PRO A 10 5.50 7.57 -19.92
N GLU A 11 4.30 8.13 -19.94
CA GLU A 11 3.72 8.89 -18.82
C GLU A 11 3.52 8.02 -17.57
N VAL A 12 3.03 6.79 -17.73
CA VAL A 12 2.77 5.88 -16.62
C VAL A 12 4.07 5.36 -16.01
N ILE A 13 5.08 5.13 -16.86
CA ILE A 13 6.43 4.75 -16.43
C ILE A 13 7.07 5.90 -15.67
N ILE A 14 6.95 7.14 -16.15
CA ILE A 14 7.47 8.34 -15.48
C ILE A 14 6.76 8.56 -14.15
N LEU A 15 5.43 8.45 -14.10
CA LEU A 15 4.67 8.60 -12.87
C LEU A 15 5.03 7.52 -11.84
N PHE A 16 5.14 6.26 -12.29
CA PHE A 16 5.63 5.15 -11.46
C PHE A 16 7.02 5.45 -10.90
N PHE A 17 7.96 5.91 -11.73
CA PHE A 17 9.32 6.22 -11.32
C PHE A 17 9.39 7.41 -10.37
N VAL A 18 8.62 8.47 -10.62
CA VAL A 18 8.56 9.68 -9.77
C VAL A 18 7.97 9.33 -8.39
N ILE A 19 6.89 8.55 -8.36
CA ILE A 19 6.29 8.06 -7.11
C ILE A 19 7.25 7.11 -6.38
N MET A 20 7.93 6.23 -7.10
CA MET A 20 8.98 5.38 -6.52
C MET A 20 10.11 6.22 -5.90
N LEU A 21 10.55 7.27 -6.59
CA LEU A 21 11.63 8.14 -6.15
C LEU A 21 11.25 8.97 -4.91
N LEU A 22 9.97 9.33 -4.78
CA LEU A 22 9.41 9.94 -3.58
C LEU A 22 9.29 8.95 -2.40
N LEU A 23 9.09 7.67 -2.67
CA LEU A 23 8.98 6.61 -1.65
C LEU A 23 10.32 6.04 -1.19
N ILE A 24 11.42 6.29 -1.92
CA ILE A 24 12.76 5.95 -1.46
C ILE A 24 13.09 6.85 -0.26
N PRO A 25 13.38 6.28 0.92
CA PRO A 25 13.79 7.09 2.05
C PRO A 25 15.09 7.83 1.69
N ARG A 26 15.03 9.16 1.62
CA ARG A 26 16.22 10.00 1.63
C ARG A 26 16.99 9.60 2.88
N LYS A 27 18.22 9.09 2.72
CA LYS A 27 19.16 8.88 3.84
C LYS A 27 19.40 10.24 4.49
N ASN A 28 18.52 10.65 5.41
CA ASN A 28 18.84 11.69 6.35
C ASN A 28 19.89 11.10 7.28
N GLN A 29 21.12 11.61 7.11
CA GLN A 29 22.21 11.34 8.01
C GLN A 29 21.78 11.72 9.43
N VAL A 30 21.45 10.73 10.26
CA VAL A 30 21.72 10.87 11.68
C VAL A 30 23.18 10.50 11.86
N SER A 31 24.05 11.40 11.40
CA SER A 31 25.46 11.40 11.73
C SER A 31 25.55 11.52 13.24
N GLY A 32 26.31 10.63 13.85
CA GLY A 32 26.46 10.56 15.29
C GLY A 32 26.88 11.91 15.88
N SER A 33 26.13 12.36 16.87
CA SER A 33 26.71 13.08 18.00
C SER A 33 26.54 12.17 19.20
N VAL A 34 27.57 11.36 19.45
CA VAL A 34 27.90 10.93 20.81
C VAL A 34 27.96 12.22 21.61
N LEU A 35 26.94 12.49 22.43
CA LEU A 35 27.03 13.54 23.44
C LEU A 35 28.16 13.11 24.37
N GLN A 36 29.35 13.66 24.15
CA GLN A 36 30.40 13.63 25.17
C GLN A 36 29.79 14.25 26.43
N PRO A 37 29.91 13.62 27.61
CA PRO A 37 29.43 14.23 28.83
C PRO A 37 30.16 15.56 28.99
N PHE A 38 29.38 16.63 29.04
CA PHE A 38 29.85 17.98 29.33
C PHE A 38 30.42 17.96 30.75
N GLU A 39 31.75 17.90 30.88
CA GLU A 39 32.44 18.05 32.15
C GLU A 39 32.22 19.49 32.65
N PHE A 40 31.27 19.64 33.57
CA PHE A 40 31.08 20.89 34.30
C PHE A 40 32.24 21.03 35.29
N ALA A 41 33.22 21.87 34.94
CA ALA A 41 34.26 22.29 35.88
C ALA A 41 33.59 23.07 37.04
N GLY A 42 33.44 22.42 38.19
CA GLY A 42 33.07 23.09 39.45
C GLY A 42 31.84 22.57 40.21
N ALA A 43 31.53 21.28 40.20
CA ALA A 43 30.52 20.72 41.11
C ALA A 43 31.16 20.06 42.35
N PRO A 44 30.63 20.26 43.57
CA PRO A 44 31.18 19.70 44.80
C PRO A 44 31.10 18.16 44.82
N ASN A 45 32.14 17.53 45.39
CA ASN A 45 32.31 16.08 45.54
C ASN A 45 31.11 15.42 46.25
N PHE A 46 30.14 14.94 45.49
CA PHE A 46 29.16 13.98 45.98
C PHE A 46 29.76 12.58 45.90
N SER A 47 29.92 11.96 47.07
CA SER A 47 30.35 10.58 47.27
C SER A 47 29.62 9.61 46.32
N GLN A 48 30.38 8.90 45.49
CA GLN A 48 29.87 7.96 44.49
C GLN A 48 29.22 6.68 45.07
N SER A 49 29.19 6.49 46.40
CA SER A 49 28.67 5.25 46.99
C SER A 49 27.14 5.12 46.92
N ASN A 50 26.41 6.21 46.72
CA ASN A 50 24.94 6.20 46.66
C ASN A 50 24.35 6.39 45.25
N VAL A 51 25.16 6.71 44.25
CA VAL A 51 24.68 6.92 42.86
C VAL A 51 24.36 5.59 42.17
N GLY A 52 25.02 4.50 42.56
CA GLY A 52 24.79 3.16 41.98
C GLY A 52 23.42 2.54 42.29
N LYS A 53 22.73 2.98 43.36
CA LYS A 53 21.43 2.43 43.77
C LYS A 53 20.22 3.20 43.21
N PHE A 54 20.40 4.43 42.73
CA PHE A 54 19.33 5.17 42.05
C PHE A 54 19.33 4.98 40.53
N ILE A 55 20.42 4.47 39.95
CA ILE A 55 20.49 4.14 38.52
C ILE A 55 19.91 2.75 38.21
N THR A 56 19.76 1.86 39.20
CA THR A 56 19.25 0.49 39.01
C THR A 56 17.76 0.30 39.36
N GLY A 57 17.07 1.33 39.85
CA GLY A 57 15.64 1.29 40.20
C GLY A 57 14.70 1.93 39.17
N GLN A 58 15.23 2.50 38.10
CA GLN A 58 14.47 2.95 36.94
C GLN A 58 15.05 2.24 35.73
N GLN A 59 14.79 0.92 35.68
CA GLN A 59 14.63 0.25 34.40
C GLN A 59 13.42 0.92 33.74
N SER A 60 13.66 2.13 33.19
CA SER A 60 12.78 2.79 32.26
C SER A 60 12.57 1.71 31.20
N SER A 61 11.41 1.07 31.29
CA SER A 61 10.80 0.37 30.18
C SER A 61 10.84 1.42 29.10
N ASN A 62 11.83 1.31 28.22
CA ASN A 62 11.90 2.14 27.05
C ASN A 62 10.59 1.82 26.36
N VAL A 63 9.59 2.67 26.54
CA VAL A 63 8.41 2.73 25.69
C VAL A 63 9.00 3.24 24.39
N ARG A 64 9.66 2.30 23.69
CA ARG A 64 10.25 2.48 22.39
C ARG A 64 9.04 2.73 21.53
N TYR A 65 8.80 3.98 21.19
CA TYR A 65 7.84 4.34 20.16
C TYR A 65 8.42 3.82 18.83
N GLY A 66 8.34 2.50 18.62
CA GLY A 66 8.54 1.90 17.32
C GLY A 66 7.58 2.58 16.37
N ALA A 67 8.07 2.97 15.19
CA ALA A 67 7.26 3.70 14.24
C ALA A 67 5.93 2.98 14.01
N SER A 68 4.83 3.75 14.06
CA SER A 68 3.49 3.19 13.93
C SER A 68 3.33 2.50 12.58
N TYR A 69 3.24 1.17 12.61
CA TYR A 69 2.99 0.36 11.42
C TYR A 69 1.69 0.77 10.74
N VAL A 70 0.70 1.25 11.51
CA VAL A 70 -0.59 1.72 11.00
C VAL A 70 -0.40 2.92 10.07
N ARG A 71 0.31 3.96 10.54
CA ARG A 71 0.55 5.18 9.74
C ARG A 71 1.30 4.85 8.45
N LEU A 72 2.30 3.98 8.54
CA LEU A 72 3.09 3.57 7.39
C LEU A 72 2.25 2.77 6.38
N SER A 73 1.53 1.75 6.84
CA SER A 73 0.65 0.94 6.00
C SER A 73 -0.41 1.78 5.28
N ILE A 74 -1.01 2.77 5.96
CA ILE A 74 -2.00 3.68 5.34
C ILE A 74 -1.35 4.50 4.23
N ALA A 75 -0.16 5.09 4.48
CA ALA A 75 0.52 5.92 3.48
C ALA A 75 0.88 5.12 2.22
N TYR A 76 1.45 3.93 2.38
CA TYR A 76 1.80 3.07 1.24
C TYR A 76 0.55 2.49 0.55
N GLY A 77 -0.51 2.18 1.29
CA GLY A 77 -1.79 1.71 0.73
C GLY A 77 -2.51 2.78 -0.09
N LEU A 78 -2.41 4.05 0.32
CA LEU A 78 -2.91 5.19 -0.42
C LEU A 78 -2.17 5.36 -1.75
N VAL A 79 -0.84 5.32 -1.72
CA VAL A 79 -0.05 5.46 -2.95
C VAL A 79 -0.33 4.31 -3.92
N TYR A 80 -0.41 3.08 -3.40
CA TYR A 80 -0.77 1.91 -4.21
C TYR A 80 -2.14 2.07 -4.87
N SER A 81 -3.18 2.42 -4.10
CA SER A 81 -4.55 2.51 -4.63
C SER A 81 -4.71 3.62 -5.67
N ILE A 82 -4.10 4.78 -5.49
CA ILE A 82 -4.11 5.86 -6.49
C ILE A 82 -3.42 5.40 -7.78
N LEU A 83 -2.22 4.80 -7.67
CA LEU A 83 -1.47 4.35 -8.83
C LEU A 83 -2.20 3.22 -9.57
N ALA A 84 -2.73 2.24 -8.85
CA ALA A 84 -3.52 1.16 -9.42
C ALA A 84 -4.79 1.69 -10.10
N PHE A 85 -5.44 2.68 -9.51
CA PHE A 85 -6.61 3.33 -10.10
C PHE A 85 -6.27 4.03 -11.42
N VAL A 86 -5.21 4.85 -11.45
CA VAL A 86 -4.77 5.54 -12.68
C VAL A 86 -4.46 4.55 -13.80
N ILE A 87 -3.77 3.46 -13.47
CA ILE A 87 -3.47 2.39 -14.43
C ILE A 87 -4.77 1.75 -14.91
N SER A 88 -5.69 1.41 -14.01
CA SER A 88 -6.98 0.83 -14.39
C SER A 88 -7.74 1.72 -15.37
N GLN A 89 -7.75 3.05 -15.16
CA GLN A 89 -8.44 3.96 -16.06
C GLN A 89 -7.75 4.09 -17.43
N TYR A 90 -6.42 4.10 -17.46
CA TYR A 90 -5.65 4.12 -18.70
C TYR A 90 -5.97 2.92 -19.61
N PHE A 91 -6.04 1.72 -19.03
CA PHE A 91 -6.42 0.52 -19.79
C PHE A 91 -7.90 0.47 -20.17
N PHE A 92 -8.77 1.13 -19.40
CA PHE A 92 -10.19 1.24 -19.71
C PHE A 92 -10.46 2.21 -20.87
N SER A 93 -9.68 3.30 -20.99
CA SER A 93 -9.87 4.32 -22.02
C SER A 93 -9.37 3.92 -23.41
N ASP A 94 -8.28 3.17 -23.50
CA ASP A 94 -7.62 2.88 -24.79
C ASP A 94 -8.21 1.68 -25.55
N SER A 95 -9.45 1.25 -25.24
CA SER A 95 -10.17 0.15 -25.90
C SER A 95 -9.47 -1.23 -25.89
N TYR A 96 -8.30 -1.38 -25.26
CA TYR A 96 -7.54 -2.63 -25.18
C TYR A 96 -8.32 -3.79 -24.54
N MET A 97 -9.29 -3.48 -23.66
CA MET A 97 -10.20 -4.47 -23.06
C MET A 97 -11.20 -5.08 -24.06
N TYR A 98 -11.49 -4.39 -25.16
CA TYR A 98 -12.58 -4.73 -26.06
C TYR A 98 -12.12 -5.48 -27.32
N GLU A 99 -10.88 -5.26 -27.77
CA GLU A 99 -10.40 -5.83 -29.03
C GLU A 99 -9.68 -7.17 -28.90
N SER A 100 -9.26 -7.57 -27.69
CA SER A 100 -8.40 -8.75 -27.54
C SER A 100 -8.55 -9.43 -26.18
N GLU A 101 -9.25 -10.58 -26.17
CA GLU A 101 -9.39 -11.42 -24.97
C GLU A 101 -8.04 -11.84 -24.37
N GLU A 102 -7.01 -11.94 -25.21
CA GLU A 102 -5.65 -12.32 -24.81
C GLU A 102 -4.97 -11.31 -23.89
N PHE A 103 -5.45 -10.06 -23.78
CA PHE A 103 -4.76 -9.01 -23.02
C PHE A 103 -5.49 -8.53 -21.76
N ILE A 104 -6.66 -9.13 -21.44
CA ILE A 104 -7.47 -8.79 -20.26
C ILE A 104 -6.70 -8.99 -18.94
N PHE A 105 -5.72 -9.90 -18.89
CA PHE A 105 -4.97 -10.19 -17.67
C PHE A 105 -3.83 -9.20 -17.37
N ILE A 106 -3.40 -8.39 -18.34
CA ILE A 106 -2.24 -7.50 -18.21
C ILE A 106 -2.43 -6.49 -17.06
N PRO A 107 -3.55 -5.76 -16.94
CA PRO A 107 -3.75 -4.78 -15.87
C PRO A 107 -3.72 -5.43 -14.48
N THR A 108 -4.24 -6.65 -14.38
CA THR A 108 -4.24 -7.43 -13.13
C THR A 108 -2.82 -7.80 -12.72
N LEU A 109 -1.98 -8.26 -13.65
CA LEU A 109 -0.58 -8.58 -13.36
C LEU A 109 0.24 -7.34 -12.99
N ILE A 110 0.02 -6.22 -13.68
CA ILE A 110 0.68 -4.95 -13.35
C ILE A 110 0.28 -4.51 -11.94
N SER A 111 -1.02 -4.52 -11.62
CA SER A 111 -1.53 -4.14 -10.30
C SER A 111 -0.96 -5.03 -9.20
N LEU A 112 -0.88 -6.35 -9.41
CA LEU A 112 -0.23 -7.29 -8.49
C LEU A 112 1.25 -6.95 -8.28
N GLY A 113 1.99 -6.66 -9.35
CA GLY A 113 3.40 -6.28 -9.27
C GLY A 113 3.62 -5.01 -8.43
N ILE A 114 2.78 -4.01 -8.64
CA ILE A 114 2.83 -2.75 -7.88
C ILE A 114 2.47 -3.00 -6.41
N ALA A 115 1.45 -3.80 -6.13
CA ALA A 115 1.05 -4.17 -4.76
C ALA A 115 2.23 -4.81 -4.01
N LEU A 116 2.92 -5.77 -4.65
CA LEU A 116 4.09 -6.43 -4.09
C LEU A 116 5.23 -5.45 -3.80
N ILE A 117 5.52 -4.54 -4.73
CA ILE A 117 6.59 -3.53 -4.57
C ILE A 117 6.23 -2.57 -3.44
N ALA A 118 5.02 -2.02 -3.42
CA ALA A 118 4.57 -1.07 -2.40
C ALA A 118 4.60 -1.72 -1.01
N LEU A 119 4.15 -2.96 -0.89
CA LEU A 119 4.13 -3.71 0.36
C LEU A 119 5.56 -4.10 0.80
N LEU A 120 6.43 -4.48 -0.12
CA LEU A 120 7.85 -4.74 0.15
C LEU A 120 8.56 -3.49 0.68
N LEU A 121 8.32 -2.33 0.05
CA LEU A 121 8.86 -1.05 0.51
C LEU A 121 8.31 -0.69 1.90
N CYS A 122 7.02 -0.87 2.12
CA CYS A 122 6.39 -0.65 3.42
C CYS A 122 7.04 -1.52 4.51
N ILE A 123 7.24 -2.82 4.25
CA ILE A 123 7.89 -3.74 5.20
C ILE A 123 9.35 -3.36 5.42
N ARG A 124 10.09 -3.00 4.36
CA ARG A 124 11.50 -2.56 4.49
C ARG A 124 11.62 -1.27 5.28
N HIS A 125 10.73 -0.32 5.06
CA HIS A 125 10.66 0.93 5.80
C HIS A 125 10.29 0.68 7.27
N TYR A 126 9.33 -0.20 7.52
CA TYR A 126 9.02 -0.62 8.90
C TYR A 126 10.25 -1.23 9.58
N ARG A 127 10.99 -2.11 8.88
CA ARG A 127 12.21 -2.72 9.41
C ARG A 127 13.31 -1.71 9.69
N SER A 128 13.53 -0.73 8.82
CA SER A 128 14.56 0.30 9.05
C SER A 128 14.28 1.12 10.30
N LEU A 129 13.01 1.40 10.58
CA LEU A 129 12.58 2.13 11.78
C LEU A 129 12.53 1.26 13.05
N ASN A 130 12.57 -0.06 12.93
CA ASN A 130 12.48 -1.02 14.05
C ASN A 130 13.74 -1.90 14.17
N PHE A 131 14.92 -1.33 13.89
CA PHE A 131 16.22 -2.00 14.05
C PHE A 131 16.34 -3.34 13.30
N GLY A 132 15.70 -3.45 12.14
CA GLY A 132 15.71 -4.64 11.30
C GLY A 132 14.76 -5.76 11.74
N GLN A 133 14.09 -5.63 12.88
CA GLN A 133 13.22 -6.67 13.43
C GLN A 133 11.87 -6.72 12.73
N LEU A 134 11.46 -7.91 12.31
CA LEU A 134 10.13 -8.17 11.75
C LEU A 134 9.59 -9.50 12.30
N THR A 135 8.55 -9.42 13.12
CA THR A 135 7.78 -10.59 13.55
C THR A 135 6.70 -10.90 12.52
N LEU A 136 6.40 -12.18 12.29
CA LEU A 136 5.32 -12.63 11.39
C LEU A 136 3.98 -11.94 11.70
N LYS A 137 3.63 -11.83 12.98
CA LYS A 137 2.41 -11.14 13.44
C LYS A 137 2.37 -9.68 12.97
N LYS A 138 3.49 -8.96 13.07
CA LYS A 138 3.58 -7.56 12.64
C LYS A 138 3.53 -7.43 11.13
N GLY A 139 4.18 -8.32 10.40
CA GLY A 139 4.08 -8.39 8.94
C GLY A 139 2.65 -8.60 8.45
N LEU A 140 1.93 -9.51 9.10
CA LEU A 140 0.51 -9.76 8.80
C LEU A 140 -0.36 -8.54 9.12
N SER A 141 -0.14 -7.88 10.26
CA SER A 141 -0.85 -6.64 10.62
C SER A 141 -0.56 -5.49 9.63
N ILE A 142 0.67 -5.39 9.12
CA ILE A 142 1.05 -4.41 8.10
C ILE A 142 0.22 -4.64 6.83
N GLY A 143 0.08 -5.88 6.38
CA GLY A 143 -0.73 -6.26 5.22
C GLY A 143 -2.22 -6.02 5.41
N ALA A 144 -2.76 -6.33 6.58
CA ALA A 144 -4.17 -6.10 6.90
C ALA A 144 -4.52 -4.61 6.79
N VAL A 145 -3.72 -3.74 7.44
CA VAL A 145 -3.94 -2.30 7.41
C VAL A 145 -3.69 -1.72 6.02
N PHE A 146 -2.66 -2.21 5.32
CA PHE A 146 -2.37 -1.80 3.95
C PHE A 146 -3.54 -2.12 3.02
N GLY A 147 -4.04 -3.36 3.06
CA GLY A 147 -5.15 -3.82 2.23
C GLY A 147 -6.48 -3.14 2.56
N LEU A 148 -6.75 -2.89 3.84
CA LEU A 148 -7.94 -2.15 4.26
C LEU A 148 -7.87 -0.69 3.80
N ALA A 149 -6.74 -0.02 3.98
CA ALA A 149 -6.55 1.35 3.52
C ALA A 149 -6.67 1.45 1.99
N SER A 150 -6.03 0.53 1.25
CA SER A 150 -6.15 0.52 -0.21
C SER A 150 -7.58 0.22 -0.66
N GLY A 151 -8.29 -0.69 0.00
CA GLY A 151 -9.67 -1.03 -0.33
C GLY A 151 -10.64 0.14 -0.17
N ILE A 152 -10.54 0.88 0.94
CA ILE A 152 -11.36 2.07 1.16
C ILE A 152 -11.08 3.13 0.10
N ILE A 153 -9.81 3.39 -0.19
CA ILE A 153 -9.41 4.44 -1.14
C ILE A 153 -9.81 4.05 -2.57
N SER A 154 -9.59 2.79 -2.98
CA SER A 154 -10.03 2.29 -4.28
C SER A 154 -11.55 2.39 -4.44
N ALA A 155 -12.33 2.01 -3.42
CA ALA A 155 -13.79 2.14 -3.47
C ALA A 155 -14.24 3.61 -3.61
N ALA A 156 -13.61 4.52 -2.86
CA ALA A 156 -13.89 5.95 -2.95
C ALA A 156 -13.52 6.54 -4.33
N LEU A 157 -12.37 6.16 -4.89
CA LEU A 157 -11.94 6.61 -6.22
C LEU A 157 -12.87 6.08 -7.32
N SER A 158 -13.26 4.80 -7.26
CA SER A 158 -14.24 4.23 -8.19
C SER A 158 -15.58 4.96 -8.10
N TYR A 159 -16.07 5.25 -6.89
CA TYR A 159 -17.30 6.03 -6.71
C TYR A 159 -17.18 7.42 -7.35
N VAL A 160 -16.11 8.17 -7.06
CA VAL A 160 -15.89 9.48 -7.68
C VAL A 160 -15.82 9.38 -9.20
N TYR A 161 -15.19 8.34 -9.74
CA TYR A 161 -15.09 8.15 -11.18
C TYR A 161 -16.45 7.94 -11.85
N PHE A 162 -17.19 6.92 -11.41
CA PHE A 162 -18.45 6.54 -12.05
C PHE A 162 -19.62 7.47 -11.74
N TYR A 163 -19.54 8.30 -10.69
CA TYR A 163 -20.63 9.22 -10.34
C TYR A 163 -20.33 10.70 -10.65
N ILE A 164 -19.06 11.08 -10.79
CA ILE A 164 -18.67 12.50 -10.95
C ILE A 164 -17.87 12.74 -12.22
N ILE A 165 -16.86 11.89 -12.51
CA ILE A 165 -15.92 12.14 -13.60
C ILE A 165 -16.51 11.67 -14.94
N ASN A 166 -16.93 10.40 -15.01
CA ASN A 166 -17.50 9.80 -16.20
C ASN A 166 -18.74 8.97 -15.83
N PRO A 167 -19.93 9.60 -15.75
CA PRO A 167 -21.16 8.89 -15.41
C PRO A 167 -21.60 7.88 -16.47
N TYR A 168 -21.16 8.05 -17.72
CA TYR A 168 -21.50 7.15 -18.82
C TYR A 168 -20.64 5.87 -18.84
N ALA A 169 -19.45 5.90 -18.23
CA ALA A 169 -18.56 4.73 -18.19
C ALA A 169 -19.20 3.52 -17.50
N LEU A 170 -20.16 3.72 -16.59
CA LEU A 170 -20.86 2.62 -15.95
C LEU A 170 -21.82 1.95 -16.93
N ASP A 171 -22.56 2.73 -17.73
CA ASP A 171 -23.44 2.21 -18.77
C ASP A 171 -22.63 1.49 -19.86
N ASP A 172 -21.50 2.06 -20.31
CA ASP A 172 -20.60 1.41 -21.27
C ASP A 172 -20.06 0.07 -20.75
N LEU A 173 -19.75 -0.01 -19.45
CA LEU A 173 -19.32 -1.26 -18.79
C LEU A 173 -20.45 -2.29 -18.74
N ILE A 174 -21.68 -1.85 -18.48
CA ILE A 174 -22.87 -2.70 -18.45
C ILE A 174 -23.17 -3.27 -19.83
N ASP A 175 -23.19 -2.42 -20.86
CA ASP A 175 -23.47 -2.81 -22.23
C ASP A 175 -22.42 -3.81 -22.75
N TYR A 176 -21.17 -3.61 -22.36
CA TYR A 176 -20.11 -4.59 -22.61
C TYR A 176 -20.39 -5.92 -21.90
N GLN A 177 -20.72 -5.89 -20.62
CA GLN A 177 -20.99 -7.13 -19.89
C GLN A 177 -22.20 -7.87 -20.46
N LEU A 178 -23.25 -7.15 -20.87
CA LEU A 178 -24.44 -7.71 -21.50
C LEU A 178 -24.13 -8.37 -22.84
N SER A 179 -23.30 -7.73 -23.68
CA SER A 179 -22.87 -8.32 -24.96
C SER A 179 -22.01 -9.57 -24.78
N VAL A 180 -21.06 -9.56 -23.83
CA VAL A 180 -20.21 -10.73 -23.55
C VAL A 180 -21.01 -11.87 -22.90
N SER A 181 -22.03 -11.55 -22.10
CA SER A 181 -22.86 -12.56 -21.43
C SER A 181 -24.04 -13.07 -22.26
N GLY A 182 -24.32 -12.46 -23.43
CA GLY A 182 -25.42 -12.83 -24.32
C GLY A 182 -26.81 -12.32 -23.89
N PHE A 183 -26.86 -11.33 -23.01
CA PHE A 183 -28.07 -10.76 -22.42
C PHE A 183 -28.37 -9.33 -22.94
N GLU A 184 -27.94 -8.98 -24.15
CA GLU A 184 -27.93 -7.61 -24.72
C GLU A 184 -29.20 -6.76 -24.52
N ASN A 185 -30.39 -7.35 -24.35
CA ASN A 185 -31.66 -6.64 -24.14
C ASN A 185 -32.38 -7.02 -22.84
N ASP A 186 -31.68 -7.65 -21.88
CA ASP A 186 -32.26 -8.09 -20.62
C ASP A 186 -32.19 -6.97 -19.57
N GLU A 187 -33.31 -6.25 -19.41
CA GLU A 187 -33.45 -5.17 -18.43
C GLU A 187 -33.29 -5.67 -16.98
N TYR A 188 -33.73 -6.89 -16.68
CA TYR A 188 -33.56 -7.50 -15.36
C TYR A 188 -32.08 -7.77 -15.06
N PHE A 189 -31.33 -8.25 -16.04
CA PHE A 189 -29.88 -8.43 -15.89
C PHE A 189 -29.16 -7.09 -15.70
N ARG A 190 -29.60 -6.05 -16.43
CA ARG A 190 -29.06 -4.69 -16.30
C ARG A 190 -29.20 -4.16 -14.86
N GLU A 191 -30.41 -4.24 -14.32
CA GLU A 191 -30.69 -3.82 -12.93
C GLU A 191 -29.86 -4.63 -11.93
N THR A 192 -29.79 -5.95 -12.12
CA THR A 192 -29.00 -6.86 -11.28
C THR A 192 -27.51 -6.50 -11.30
N PHE A 193 -26.98 -6.10 -12.46
CA PHE A 193 -25.58 -5.69 -12.58
C PHE A 193 -25.32 -4.38 -11.83
N VAL A 194 -26.20 -3.38 -11.96
CA VAL A 194 -26.06 -2.09 -11.24
C VAL A 194 -26.04 -2.31 -9.72
N GLU A 195 -26.95 -3.14 -9.21
CA GLU A 195 -26.98 -3.50 -7.79
C GLU A 195 -25.72 -4.26 -7.36
N SER A 196 -25.29 -5.22 -8.18
CA SER A 196 -24.08 -6.03 -7.94
C SER A 196 -22.81 -5.19 -7.98
N PHE A 197 -22.74 -4.18 -8.85
CA PHE A 197 -21.62 -3.25 -8.94
C PHE A 197 -21.51 -2.42 -7.67
N SER A 198 -22.62 -1.83 -7.22
CA SER A 198 -22.68 -1.03 -6.00
C SER A 198 -22.30 -1.86 -4.77
N THR A 199 -22.86 -3.06 -4.66
CA THR A 199 -22.53 -4.02 -3.59
C THR A 199 -21.08 -4.48 -3.69
N GLY A 200 -20.58 -4.68 -4.91
CA GLY A 200 -19.21 -5.06 -5.22
C GLY A 200 -18.19 -4.02 -4.76
N LEU A 201 -18.47 -2.73 -4.91
CA LEU A 201 -17.62 -1.65 -4.40
C LEU A 201 -17.47 -1.71 -2.87
N LEU A 202 -18.55 -2.01 -2.15
CA LEU A 202 -18.52 -2.17 -0.70
C LEU A 202 -17.78 -3.45 -0.29
N LEU A 203 -18.04 -4.55 -0.98
CA LEU A 203 -17.37 -5.85 -0.75
C LEU A 203 -15.89 -5.83 -1.15
N ALA A 204 -15.45 -4.88 -1.98
CA ALA A 204 -14.06 -4.71 -2.34
C ALA A 204 -13.18 -4.32 -1.14
N ILE A 205 -13.74 -3.68 -0.10
CA ILE A 205 -12.99 -3.28 1.09
C ILE A 205 -12.47 -4.50 1.88
N PRO A 206 -13.34 -5.41 2.38
CA PRO A 206 -12.87 -6.61 3.07
C PRO A 206 -12.09 -7.55 2.14
N SER A 207 -12.41 -7.59 0.84
CA SER A 207 -11.67 -8.38 -0.15
C SER A 207 -10.23 -7.90 -0.29
N ASN A 208 -10.00 -6.59 -0.35
CA ASN A 208 -8.66 -6.01 -0.42
C ASN A 208 -7.89 -6.18 0.89
N MET A 209 -8.55 -6.18 2.05
CA MET A 209 -7.92 -6.53 3.32
C MET A 209 -7.40 -7.97 3.29
N LEU A 210 -8.22 -8.93 2.84
CA LEU A 210 -7.81 -10.34 2.71
C LEU A 210 -6.68 -10.51 1.70
N TYR A 211 -6.75 -9.82 0.57
CA TYR A 211 -5.69 -9.81 -0.43
C TYR A 211 -4.36 -9.27 0.15
N GLY A 212 -4.40 -8.14 0.87
CA GLY A 212 -3.25 -7.58 1.56
C GLY A 212 -2.68 -8.51 2.63
N LEU A 213 -3.54 -9.22 3.36
CA LEU A 213 -3.14 -10.25 4.32
C LEU A 213 -2.36 -11.38 3.63
N ILE A 214 -2.89 -11.94 2.54
CA ILE A 214 -2.26 -13.03 1.79
C ILE A 214 -0.89 -12.59 1.25
N LEU A 215 -0.82 -11.44 0.59
CA LEU A 215 0.45 -10.93 0.05
C LEU A 215 1.48 -10.67 1.15
N SER A 216 1.05 -10.06 2.26
CA SER A 216 1.94 -9.77 3.38
C SER A 216 2.42 -11.03 4.09
N PHE A 217 1.61 -12.08 4.11
CA PHE A 217 2.00 -13.37 4.70
C PHE A 217 3.19 -13.94 3.95
N PHE A 218 3.11 -14.04 2.62
CA PHE A 218 4.22 -14.53 1.79
C PHE A 218 5.45 -13.64 1.94
N LEU A 219 5.30 -12.31 1.80
CA LEU A 219 6.44 -11.38 1.93
C LEU A 219 7.10 -11.43 3.31
N SER A 220 6.30 -11.53 4.37
CA SER A 220 6.81 -11.59 5.74
C SER A 220 7.50 -12.90 6.05
N LEU A 221 7.09 -14.00 5.40
CA LEU A 221 7.76 -15.29 5.52
C LEU A 221 9.18 -15.23 4.94
N PHE A 222 9.37 -14.56 3.81
CA PHE A 222 10.71 -14.36 3.20
C PHE A 222 11.57 -13.30 3.91
N LEU A 223 10.95 -12.29 4.53
CA LEU A 223 11.66 -11.17 5.16
C LEU A 223 11.85 -11.30 6.68
N LYS A 224 11.29 -12.35 7.30
CA LYS A 224 11.40 -12.59 8.75
C LYS A 224 12.87 -12.71 9.16
N THR A 225 13.26 -11.94 10.19
CA THR A 225 14.55 -12.11 10.85
C THR A 225 14.42 -13.24 11.86
N LYS A 226 15.39 -14.17 11.89
CA LYS A 226 15.41 -15.30 12.83
C LYS A 226 15.37 -14.83 14.27
#